data_AF-A0A2A7NZ55-F1
#
_entry.id   AF-A0A2A7NZ55-F1
#
_cell.length_a   1.000
_cell.length_b   1.000
_cell.length_c   1.000
_cell.angle_alpha   90.00
_cell.angle_beta   90.00
_cell.angle_gamma   90.00
#
_symmetry.space_group_name_H-M   'P 1'
#
loop_
_entity.id
_entity.type
_entity.pdbx_description
1 polymer ?
#
loop_
_entity_poly.entity_id
_entity_poly.type
_entity_poly.pdbx_seq_one_letter_code
_entity_poly.pdbx_strand_id
1 'polypeptide(L)'
;MSELHYEVLVNDGVRRHREQTLPDGSPIISSPVASTLIYGERDAVLVDPPFTYEQVARVGDWIERSGKHLTAVYATHGHGDHWFGTDLLLQRFPDAVGYATEGTIAMMHQQGTVGRAQQWDVDFPGLIPPSPVVYRPIPDCGIELEGHRLLAVEVGHTDTDDTTVLHVPSIGLVVAGDVAYNGVHQYLLESADGGVDSWLAALDKVAALEPRAVVAGHKNKELPDDPAILEQTRDYLLDSRRLIAESPTPQVYFDQMIALYPDRLNVGPVWYTAVALLAEPAGDAPVVDEVTRWFFDDYLPTWVDVCAGTTVREPEFILDYWSAPLSMSTEHGGRWMADQASVVAMLHELHERLRTEGYTHTVVADRRVSVYNVNGAAIDVIWSRRRADETEIERVVIHFELQRGSHGWRIIGIQQAATASGSLETAWAPAR
;
A
#
# COMPACT_ATOMS: atom_id res chain seq x y z
N MET A 1 22.37 -44.30 -3.76
CA MET A 1 21.65 -43.09 -4.18
C MET A 1 22.72 -42.11 -4.63
N SER A 2 22.53 -41.47 -5.78
CA SER A 2 23.39 -40.37 -6.24
C SER A 2 23.43 -39.28 -5.18
N GLU A 3 24.55 -38.58 -5.00
CA GLU A 3 24.59 -37.41 -4.12
C GLU A 3 23.84 -36.27 -4.82
N LEU A 4 23.06 -35.50 -4.05
CA LEU A 4 22.46 -34.28 -4.58
C LEU A 4 23.45 -33.12 -4.50
N HIS A 5 23.34 -32.20 -5.43
CA HIS A 5 24.05 -30.93 -5.44
C HIS A 5 23.05 -29.80 -5.66
N TYR A 6 23.50 -28.56 -5.44
CA TYR A 6 22.71 -27.40 -5.79
C TYR A 6 23.60 -26.30 -6.37
N GLU A 7 23.00 -25.48 -7.23
CA GLU A 7 23.59 -24.24 -7.73
C GLU A 7 22.55 -23.12 -7.63
N VAL A 8 23.02 -21.88 -7.49
CA VAL A 8 22.17 -20.70 -7.36
C VAL A 8 22.49 -19.73 -8.48
N LEU A 9 21.48 -19.31 -9.23
CA LEU A 9 21.57 -18.23 -10.21
C LEU A 9 20.87 -17.00 -9.66
N VAL A 10 21.62 -15.90 -9.53
CA VAL A 10 21.07 -14.62 -9.05
C VAL A 10 20.93 -13.67 -10.23
N ASN A 11 19.72 -13.20 -10.46
CA ASN A 11 19.44 -12.13 -11.40
C ASN A 11 19.52 -10.78 -10.68
N ASP A 12 20.25 -9.83 -11.26
CA ASP A 12 20.27 -8.46 -10.76
C ASP A 12 18.87 -7.83 -10.86
N GLY A 13 18.62 -6.85 -9.99
CA GLY A 13 17.33 -6.17 -9.91
C GLY A 13 17.01 -5.33 -11.14
N VAL A 14 15.72 -5.15 -11.40
CA VAL A 14 15.18 -4.41 -12.54
C VAL A 14 14.66 -3.05 -12.08
N ARG A 15 14.90 -2.01 -12.85
CA ARG A 15 14.40 -0.67 -12.54
C ARG A 15 12.87 -0.64 -12.54
N ARG A 16 12.27 -0.09 -11.49
CA ARG A 16 10.83 0.22 -11.45
C ARG A 16 10.53 1.44 -12.33
N HIS A 17 9.42 1.41 -13.04
CA HIS A 17 9.00 2.45 -13.97
C HIS A 17 8.44 3.69 -13.28
N ARG A 18 7.96 3.59 -12.03
CA ARG A 18 7.30 4.71 -11.36
C ARG A 18 8.21 5.93 -11.15
N GLU A 19 7.56 7.08 -10.94
CA GLU A 19 8.23 8.35 -10.63
C GLU A 19 8.83 8.41 -9.22
N GLN A 20 8.42 7.52 -8.29
CA GLN A 20 9.02 7.50 -6.96
C GLN A 20 10.54 7.25 -7.05
N THR A 21 11.29 8.11 -6.39
CA THR A 21 12.75 8.01 -6.25
C THR A 21 13.14 7.74 -4.81
N LEU A 22 14.38 7.30 -4.66
CA LEU A 22 15.08 7.31 -3.38
C LEU A 22 15.33 8.75 -2.91
N PRO A 23 15.70 8.98 -1.63
CA PRO A 23 15.98 10.31 -1.10
C PRO A 23 17.04 11.11 -1.87
N ASP A 24 18.00 10.42 -2.49
CA ASP A 24 19.05 11.03 -3.30
C ASP A 24 18.62 11.33 -4.76
N GLY A 25 17.36 11.04 -5.11
CA GLY A 25 16.79 11.21 -6.44
C GLY A 25 17.07 10.05 -7.40
N SER A 26 17.78 9.01 -6.97
CA SER A 26 18.03 7.83 -7.80
C SER A 26 16.78 6.95 -7.95
N PRO A 27 16.64 6.19 -9.05
CA PRO A 27 15.45 5.36 -9.28
C PRO A 27 15.43 4.15 -8.34
N ILE A 28 14.22 3.69 -8.00
CA ILE A 28 14.04 2.44 -7.27
C ILE A 28 14.28 1.24 -8.20
N ILE A 29 15.12 0.31 -7.74
CA ILE A 29 15.41 -0.97 -8.40
C ILE A 29 14.75 -2.09 -7.58
N SER A 30 14.23 -3.14 -8.23
CA SER A 30 13.77 -4.34 -7.53
C SER A 30 14.94 -5.04 -6.81
N SER A 31 14.62 -5.88 -5.84
CA SER A 31 15.62 -6.76 -5.23
C SER A 31 16.22 -7.70 -6.29
N PRO A 32 17.50 -8.11 -6.14
CA PRO A 32 18.04 -9.22 -6.92
C PRO A 32 17.31 -10.52 -6.54
N VAL A 33 17.00 -11.38 -7.51
CA VAL A 33 16.20 -12.60 -7.31
C VAL A 33 17.06 -13.82 -7.55
N ALA A 34 17.04 -14.76 -6.61
CA ALA A 34 17.76 -16.02 -6.66
C ALA A 34 16.84 -17.16 -7.09
N SER A 35 17.29 -17.93 -8.08
CA SER A 35 16.69 -19.22 -8.42
C SER A 35 17.67 -20.33 -8.05
N THR A 36 17.18 -21.40 -7.43
CA THR A 36 18.02 -22.53 -6.98
C THR A 36 17.74 -23.77 -7.82
N LEU A 37 18.77 -24.38 -8.39
CA LEU A 37 18.66 -25.65 -9.09
C LEU A 37 19.24 -26.75 -8.20
N ILE A 38 18.38 -27.65 -7.72
CA ILE A 38 18.78 -28.83 -6.94
C ILE A 38 18.81 -30.01 -7.90
N TYR A 39 19.92 -30.74 -7.98
CA TYR A 39 20.08 -31.77 -9.01
C TYR A 39 20.84 -33.00 -8.52
N GLY A 40 20.52 -34.14 -9.12
CA GLY A 40 21.24 -35.40 -8.97
C GLY A 40 22.12 -35.70 -10.19
N GLU A 41 22.22 -36.97 -10.55
CA GLU A 41 22.97 -37.43 -11.72
C GLU A 41 22.29 -37.02 -13.03
N ARG A 42 20.97 -37.18 -13.12
CA ARG A 42 20.14 -37.00 -14.31
C ARG A 42 19.09 -35.90 -14.14
N ASP A 43 18.38 -35.90 -13.02
CA ASP A 43 17.19 -35.07 -12.82
C ASP A 43 17.49 -33.82 -11.98
N ALA A 44 16.66 -32.79 -12.12
CA ALA A 44 16.74 -31.54 -11.36
C ALA A 44 15.37 -30.96 -10.99
N VAL A 45 15.37 -30.17 -9.91
CA VAL A 45 14.25 -29.38 -9.41
C VAL A 45 14.69 -27.92 -9.33
N LEU A 46 13.93 -27.02 -9.96
CA LEU A 46 14.11 -25.58 -9.84
C LEU A 46 13.27 -25.05 -8.69
N VAL A 47 13.82 -24.15 -7.88
CA VAL A 47 13.11 -23.42 -6.83
C VAL A 47 13.16 -21.92 -7.15
N ASP A 48 12.01 -21.26 -7.01
CA ASP A 48 11.78 -19.81 -7.19
C ASP A 48 12.21 -19.28 -8.58
N PRO A 49 11.44 -19.58 -9.64
CA PRO A 49 11.66 -19.00 -10.96
C PRO A 49 11.41 -17.48 -10.99
N PRO A 50 12.15 -16.73 -11.82
CA PRO A 50 12.09 -15.27 -11.83
C PRO A 50 10.86 -14.75 -12.60
N PHE A 51 10.66 -13.43 -12.65
CA PHE A 51 9.42 -12.82 -13.14
C PHE A 51 9.48 -12.08 -14.47
N THR A 52 10.66 -11.77 -15.01
CA THR A 52 10.74 -11.06 -16.30
C THR A 52 11.12 -11.98 -17.44
N TYR A 53 10.69 -11.66 -18.67
CA TYR A 53 11.03 -12.45 -19.87
C TYR A 53 12.53 -12.73 -19.99
N GLU A 54 13.39 -11.72 -19.75
CA GLU A 54 14.84 -11.86 -19.86
C GLU A 54 15.39 -12.80 -18.78
N GLN A 55 14.98 -12.63 -17.53
CA GLN A 55 15.44 -13.48 -16.43
C GLN A 55 14.98 -14.93 -16.61
N VAL A 56 13.75 -15.13 -17.07
CA VAL A 56 13.18 -16.45 -17.39
C VAL A 56 13.98 -17.14 -18.50
N ALA A 57 14.31 -16.41 -19.58
CA ALA A 57 15.15 -16.95 -20.65
C ALA A 57 16.53 -17.36 -20.11
N ARG A 58 17.15 -16.52 -19.27
CA ARG A 58 18.46 -16.79 -18.66
C ARG A 58 18.45 -18.03 -17.76
N VAL A 59 17.41 -18.19 -16.94
CA VAL A 59 17.21 -19.38 -16.10
C VAL A 59 17.00 -20.63 -16.96
N GLY A 60 16.17 -20.55 -18.01
CA GLY A 60 15.99 -21.67 -18.93
C GLY A 60 17.29 -22.10 -19.61
N ASP A 61 18.10 -21.13 -20.08
CA ASP A 61 19.40 -21.45 -20.69
C ASP A 61 20.39 -22.05 -19.67
N TRP A 62 20.32 -21.62 -18.41
CA TRP A 62 21.14 -22.17 -17.33
C TRP A 62 20.76 -23.61 -17.01
N ILE A 63 19.46 -23.92 -16.94
CA ILE A 63 18.96 -25.28 -16.77
C ILE A 63 19.41 -26.17 -17.92
N GLU A 64 19.28 -25.75 -19.17
CA GLU A 64 19.77 -26.54 -20.32
C GLU A 64 21.28 -26.79 -20.28
N ARG A 65 22.07 -25.77 -19.91
CA ARG A 65 23.53 -25.92 -19.77
C ARG A 65 23.93 -26.90 -18.67
N SER A 66 23.11 -27.09 -17.64
CA SER A 66 23.37 -28.09 -16.60
C SER A 66 23.34 -29.53 -17.14
N GLY A 67 22.68 -29.75 -18.29
CA GLY A 67 22.48 -31.08 -18.88
C GLY A 67 21.52 -31.97 -18.09
N LYS A 68 20.84 -31.42 -17.07
CA LYS A 68 19.87 -32.13 -16.24
C LYS A 68 18.47 -32.06 -16.84
N HIS A 69 17.69 -33.09 -16.58
CA HIS A 69 16.28 -33.14 -16.92
C HIS A 69 15.46 -32.48 -15.80
N LEU A 70 14.81 -31.36 -16.10
CA LEU A 70 13.97 -30.66 -15.14
C LEU A 70 12.67 -31.44 -14.93
N THR A 71 12.46 -31.95 -13.72
CA THR A 71 11.26 -32.73 -13.36
C THR A 71 10.24 -31.94 -12.56
N ALA A 72 10.68 -30.90 -11.85
CA ALA A 72 9.79 -30.06 -11.06
C ALA A 72 10.27 -28.61 -10.95
N VAL A 73 9.31 -27.72 -10.74
CA VAL A 73 9.52 -26.34 -10.32
C VAL A 73 8.79 -26.15 -8.99
N TYR A 74 9.42 -25.54 -8.00
CA TYR A 74 8.83 -25.23 -6.70
C TYR A 74 8.81 -23.71 -6.48
N ALA A 75 7.75 -23.19 -5.87
CA ALA A 75 7.69 -21.80 -5.40
C ALA A 75 7.51 -21.78 -3.88
N THR A 76 8.35 -20.99 -3.21
CA THR A 76 8.38 -20.90 -1.76
C THR A 76 7.22 -20.08 -1.17
N HIS A 77 6.75 -19.06 -1.89
CA HIS A 77 5.69 -18.17 -1.43
C HIS A 77 4.99 -17.44 -2.59
N GLY A 78 4.01 -16.60 -2.26
CA GLY A 78 3.06 -15.99 -3.21
C GLY A 78 3.57 -14.79 -4.00
N HIS A 79 4.73 -14.20 -3.67
CA HIS A 79 5.24 -13.01 -4.34
C HIS A 79 5.63 -13.28 -5.80
N GLY A 80 5.20 -12.38 -6.69
CA GLY A 80 5.27 -12.57 -8.13
C GLY A 80 6.68 -12.78 -8.69
N ASP A 81 7.70 -12.19 -8.06
CA ASP A 81 9.10 -12.35 -8.42
C ASP A 81 9.66 -13.76 -8.27
N HIS A 82 8.94 -14.64 -7.58
CA HIS A 82 9.32 -16.03 -7.32
C HIS A 82 8.47 -17.07 -8.08
N TRP A 83 7.50 -16.63 -8.91
CA TRP A 83 6.68 -17.58 -9.67
C TRP A 83 6.14 -17.10 -11.02
N PHE A 84 6.15 -15.81 -11.34
CA PHE A 84 5.51 -15.28 -12.56
C PHE A 84 6.05 -15.86 -13.86
N GLY A 85 7.30 -16.30 -13.88
CA GLY A 85 7.94 -16.90 -15.06
C GLY A 85 7.66 -18.39 -15.28
N THR A 86 6.93 -19.04 -14.38
CA THR A 86 6.80 -20.51 -14.36
C THR A 86 6.14 -21.07 -15.60
N ASP A 87 5.07 -20.44 -16.08
CA ASP A 87 4.35 -20.93 -17.27
C ASP A 87 5.27 -21.00 -18.50
N LEU A 88 6.09 -19.97 -18.71
CA LEU A 88 7.07 -19.97 -19.80
C LEU A 88 8.16 -21.04 -19.64
N LEU A 89 8.60 -21.31 -18.40
CA LEU A 89 9.54 -22.40 -18.15
C LEU A 89 8.90 -23.76 -18.41
N LEU A 90 7.66 -24.00 -17.99
CA LEU A 90 6.96 -25.26 -18.24
C LEU A 90 6.68 -25.48 -19.74
N GLN A 91 6.49 -24.41 -20.53
CA GLN A 91 6.42 -24.53 -21.99
C GLN A 91 7.77 -25.00 -22.59
N ARG A 92 8.90 -24.58 -22.00
CA ARG A 92 10.25 -24.99 -22.43
C ARG A 92 10.62 -26.39 -21.92
N PHE A 93 10.14 -26.77 -20.74
CA PHE A 93 10.39 -28.04 -20.07
C PHE A 93 9.05 -28.75 -19.78
N PRO A 94 8.40 -29.33 -20.80
CA PRO A 94 7.02 -29.84 -20.68
C PRO A 94 6.86 -31.06 -19.76
N ASP A 95 7.97 -31.73 -19.44
CA ASP A 95 7.99 -32.87 -18.51
C ASP A 95 8.01 -32.42 -17.03
N ALA A 96 8.28 -31.14 -16.77
CA ALA A 96 8.32 -30.58 -15.42
C ALA A 96 6.91 -30.29 -14.88
N VAL A 97 6.75 -30.39 -13.56
CA VAL A 97 5.52 -30.05 -12.85
C VAL A 97 5.77 -28.91 -11.86
N GLY A 98 4.91 -27.88 -11.86
CA GLY A 98 4.91 -26.82 -10.85
C GLY A 98 4.26 -27.27 -9.54
N TYR A 99 4.97 -27.13 -8.42
CA TYR A 99 4.52 -27.44 -7.07
C TYR A 99 4.65 -26.25 -6.12
N ALA A 100 3.67 -26.10 -5.25
CA ALA A 100 3.68 -25.20 -4.10
C ALA A 100 2.69 -25.75 -3.07
N THR A 101 2.64 -25.21 -1.85
CA THR A 101 1.60 -25.60 -0.89
C THR A 101 0.27 -24.94 -1.22
N GLU A 102 -0.83 -25.44 -0.64
CA GLU A 102 -2.17 -24.90 -0.88
C GLU A 102 -2.27 -23.42 -0.47
N GLY A 103 -1.67 -23.03 0.66
CA GLY A 103 -1.62 -21.65 1.12
C GLY A 103 -0.84 -20.76 0.16
N THR A 104 0.35 -21.18 -0.27
CA THR A 104 1.12 -20.45 -1.29
C THR A 104 0.34 -20.27 -2.60
N ILE A 105 -0.36 -21.30 -3.08
CA ILE A 105 -1.21 -21.21 -4.30
C ILE A 105 -2.36 -20.21 -4.10
N ALA A 106 -2.98 -20.17 -2.92
CA ALA A 106 -4.01 -19.19 -2.60
C ALA A 106 -3.45 -17.75 -2.66
N MET A 107 -2.26 -17.53 -2.10
CA MET A 107 -1.57 -16.23 -2.16
C MET A 107 -1.19 -15.82 -3.59
N MET A 108 -0.76 -16.75 -4.44
CA MET A 108 -0.53 -16.50 -5.87
C MET A 108 -1.80 -16.00 -6.57
N HIS A 109 -2.97 -16.56 -6.26
CA HIS A 109 -4.23 -16.07 -6.80
C HIS A 109 -4.53 -14.65 -6.31
N GLN A 110 -4.35 -14.36 -5.02
CA GLN A 110 -4.61 -13.04 -4.46
C GLN A 110 -3.70 -11.97 -5.07
N GLN A 111 -2.39 -12.19 -5.03
CA GLN A 111 -1.39 -11.21 -5.46
C GLN A 111 -1.23 -11.18 -7.00
N GLY A 112 -1.27 -12.33 -7.66
CA GLY A 112 -1.05 -12.47 -9.11
C GLY A 112 -2.25 -12.13 -9.99
N THR A 113 -3.47 -12.07 -9.44
CA THR A 113 -4.68 -11.71 -10.23
C THR A 113 -5.26 -10.36 -9.82
N VAL A 114 -5.45 -10.09 -8.52
CA VAL A 114 -6.07 -8.84 -8.06
C VAL A 114 -5.04 -7.73 -7.86
N GLY A 115 -3.88 -8.06 -7.28
CA GLY A 115 -2.80 -7.09 -6.98
C GLY A 115 -1.88 -6.77 -8.16
N ARG A 116 -1.71 -7.70 -9.11
CA ARG A 116 -0.72 -7.61 -10.20
C ARG A 116 -0.86 -6.33 -11.02
N ALA A 117 -2.06 -6.03 -11.52
CA ALA A 117 -2.29 -4.87 -12.38
C ALA A 117 -2.04 -3.53 -11.66
N GLN A 118 -2.17 -3.50 -10.33
CA GLN A 118 -2.02 -2.29 -9.52
C GLN A 118 -0.56 -2.03 -9.13
N GLN A 119 0.24 -3.08 -8.97
CA GLN A 119 1.63 -2.98 -8.53
C GLN A 119 2.62 -3.39 -9.62
N TRP A 120 2.59 -4.65 -10.02
CA TRP A 120 3.59 -5.29 -10.88
C TRP A 120 3.60 -4.76 -12.31
N ASP A 121 2.44 -4.67 -12.95
CA ASP A 121 2.35 -4.19 -14.34
C ASP A 121 2.61 -2.67 -14.45
N VAL A 122 2.43 -1.94 -13.34
CA VAL A 122 2.79 -0.52 -13.20
C VAL A 122 4.30 -0.35 -13.00
N ASP A 123 4.92 -1.18 -12.16
CA ASP A 123 6.34 -1.12 -11.85
C ASP A 123 7.20 -1.64 -13.01
N PHE A 124 6.72 -2.62 -13.78
CA PHE A 124 7.50 -3.30 -14.81
C PHE A 124 6.72 -3.45 -16.13
N PRO A 125 6.28 -2.34 -16.74
CA PRO A 125 5.41 -2.35 -17.90
C PRO A 125 6.06 -3.10 -19.07
N GLY A 126 5.39 -4.15 -19.54
CA GLY A 126 5.84 -4.97 -20.67
C GLY A 126 7.00 -5.94 -20.36
N LEU A 127 7.48 -6.03 -19.12
CA LEU A 127 8.60 -6.91 -18.76
C LEU A 127 8.14 -8.27 -18.22
N ILE A 128 6.93 -8.34 -17.66
CA ILE A 128 6.39 -9.54 -17.00
C ILE A 128 5.55 -10.33 -18.02
N PRO A 129 5.79 -11.66 -18.18
CA PRO A 129 4.98 -12.49 -19.04
C PRO A 129 3.55 -12.70 -18.50
N PRO A 130 2.62 -13.26 -19.29
CA PRO A 130 1.41 -13.85 -18.74
C PRO A 130 1.79 -14.86 -17.66
N SER A 131 1.15 -14.76 -16.49
CA SER A 131 1.49 -15.59 -15.32
C SER A 131 0.25 -16.31 -14.79
N PRO A 132 -0.32 -17.25 -15.55
CA PRO A 132 -1.37 -18.11 -15.00
C PRO A 132 -0.81 -18.91 -13.83
N VAL A 133 -1.63 -19.14 -12.81
CA VAL A 133 -1.26 -20.02 -11.68
C VAL A 133 -1.27 -21.47 -12.18
N VAL A 134 -0.09 -22.00 -12.51
CA VAL A 134 0.13 -23.35 -13.11
C VAL A 134 0.67 -24.36 -12.11
N TYR A 135 0.39 -24.16 -10.83
CA TYR A 135 0.90 -24.95 -9.72
C TYR A 135 -0.11 -25.99 -9.23
N ARG A 136 0.40 -27.11 -8.74
CA ARG A 136 -0.36 -28.13 -8.02
C ARG A 136 0.11 -28.19 -6.56
N PRO A 137 -0.76 -28.59 -5.62
CA PRO A 137 -0.32 -28.87 -4.26
C PRO A 137 0.82 -29.88 -4.26
N ILE A 138 1.89 -29.56 -3.52
CA ILE A 138 3.01 -30.48 -3.30
C ILE A 138 2.51 -31.74 -2.56
N PRO A 139 2.97 -32.95 -2.93
CA PRO A 139 2.61 -34.16 -2.18
C PRO A 139 3.12 -34.12 -0.73
N ASP A 140 2.37 -34.73 0.19
CA ASP A 140 2.75 -34.84 1.63
C ASP A 140 4.14 -35.45 1.85
N CYS A 141 4.58 -36.33 0.93
CA CYS A 141 5.89 -36.96 0.99
C CYS A 141 7.04 -36.11 0.39
N GLY A 142 6.73 -34.92 -0.14
CA GLY A 142 7.63 -34.03 -0.85
C GLY A 142 7.82 -34.39 -2.32
N ILE A 143 8.73 -33.67 -2.98
CA ILE A 143 9.20 -33.97 -4.34
C ILE A 143 10.28 -35.05 -4.24
N GLU A 144 10.15 -36.12 -5.01
CA GLU A 144 11.19 -37.15 -5.14
C GLU A 144 12.22 -36.73 -6.19
N LEU A 145 13.50 -36.73 -5.81
CA LEU A 145 14.62 -36.50 -6.70
C LEU A 145 15.67 -37.60 -6.52
N GLU A 146 15.68 -38.56 -7.45
CA GLU A 146 16.63 -39.69 -7.49
C GLU A 146 16.76 -40.49 -6.17
N GLY A 147 15.62 -40.68 -5.48
CA GLY A 147 15.56 -41.39 -4.20
C GLY A 147 15.74 -40.51 -2.96
N HIS A 148 15.94 -39.20 -3.14
CA HIS A 148 15.92 -38.21 -2.07
C HIS A 148 14.60 -37.45 -2.04
N ARG A 149 14.29 -36.85 -0.89
CA ARG A 149 13.07 -36.05 -0.70
C ARG A 149 13.39 -34.59 -0.51
N LEU A 150 12.66 -33.75 -1.22
CA LEU A 150 12.63 -32.30 -1.04
C LEU A 150 11.27 -31.97 -0.39
N LEU A 151 11.30 -31.48 0.85
CA LEU A 151 10.13 -31.34 1.71
C LEU A 151 9.75 -29.86 1.85
N ALA A 152 8.51 -29.51 1.51
CA ALA A 152 7.97 -28.21 1.86
C ALA A 152 7.72 -28.12 3.37
N VAL A 153 8.16 -27.03 3.99
CA VAL A 153 7.93 -26.74 5.40
C VAL A 153 7.21 -25.40 5.50
N GLU A 154 5.98 -25.43 6.00
CA GLU A 154 5.15 -24.25 6.27
C GLU A 154 5.74 -23.45 7.45
N VAL A 155 6.18 -22.23 7.19
CA VAL A 155 6.76 -21.36 8.22
C VAL A 155 5.80 -20.27 8.68
N GLY A 156 4.77 -19.95 7.89
CA GLY A 156 3.72 -19.00 8.23
C GLY A 156 3.97 -17.65 7.57
N HIS A 157 4.02 -16.58 8.36
CA HIS A 157 4.20 -15.22 7.85
C HIS A 157 5.66 -14.79 7.87
N THR A 158 6.12 -14.21 6.75
CA THR A 158 7.44 -13.54 6.64
C THR A 158 7.31 -12.20 5.93
N ASP A 159 7.87 -12.07 4.73
CA ASP A 159 7.65 -10.92 3.87
C ASP A 159 6.25 -10.93 3.21
N THR A 160 5.58 -12.09 3.26
CA THR A 160 4.15 -12.34 2.97
C THR A 160 3.61 -13.51 3.82
N ASP A 161 2.29 -13.68 3.85
CA ASP A 161 1.59 -14.85 4.42
C ASP A 161 1.82 -16.15 3.64
N ASP A 162 1.52 -17.28 4.29
CA ASP A 162 1.60 -18.65 3.74
C ASP A 162 2.94 -18.96 3.05
N THR A 163 4.02 -18.48 3.67
CA THR A 163 5.40 -18.71 3.25
C THR A 163 5.87 -20.10 3.68
N THR A 164 6.61 -20.74 2.78
CA THR A 164 7.23 -22.05 2.99
C THR A 164 8.73 -22.00 2.68
N VAL A 165 9.46 -23.01 3.17
CA VAL A 165 10.83 -23.30 2.71
C VAL A 165 10.89 -24.70 2.11
N LEU A 166 11.83 -24.93 1.19
CA LEU A 166 12.11 -26.28 0.67
C LEU A 166 13.34 -26.86 1.35
N HIS A 167 13.13 -27.88 2.20
CA HIS A 167 14.18 -28.56 2.94
C HIS A 167 14.63 -29.83 2.22
N VAL A 168 15.95 -30.01 2.07
CA VAL A 168 16.60 -31.18 1.46
C VAL A 168 17.50 -31.86 2.50
N PRO A 169 16.97 -32.79 3.32
CA PRO A 169 17.70 -33.36 4.45
C PRO A 169 19.00 -34.06 4.07
N SER A 170 19.06 -34.68 2.89
CA SER A 170 20.22 -35.47 2.45
C SER A 170 21.50 -34.65 2.27
N ILE A 171 21.37 -33.35 1.97
CA ILE A 171 22.48 -32.41 1.83
C ILE A 171 22.46 -31.29 2.87
N GLY A 172 21.45 -31.27 3.75
CA GLY A 172 21.27 -30.23 4.76
C GLY A 172 21.00 -28.85 4.15
N LEU A 173 20.35 -28.78 3.00
CA LEU A 173 20.01 -27.53 2.32
C LEU A 173 18.60 -27.08 2.73
N VAL A 174 18.44 -25.79 2.98
CA VAL A 174 17.13 -25.13 2.99
C VAL A 174 17.13 -24.03 1.93
N VAL A 175 16.22 -24.11 0.96
CA VAL A 175 15.90 -22.97 0.09
C VAL A 175 14.82 -22.18 0.80
N ALA A 176 15.20 -21.03 1.34
CA ALA A 176 14.43 -20.29 2.31
C ALA A 176 13.44 -19.31 1.69
N GLY A 177 13.51 -19.05 0.38
CA GLY A 177 12.79 -17.93 -0.23
C GLY A 177 13.08 -16.65 0.57
N ASP A 178 12.05 -15.86 0.82
CA ASP A 178 12.18 -14.59 1.54
C ASP A 178 11.99 -14.72 3.06
N VAL A 179 12.08 -15.94 3.59
CA VAL A 179 12.25 -16.15 5.05
C VAL A 179 13.60 -15.61 5.52
N ALA A 180 14.64 -15.68 4.68
CA ALA A 180 15.98 -15.19 4.95
C ALA A 180 16.48 -14.29 3.83
N TYR A 181 17.30 -13.30 4.17
CA TYR A 181 17.93 -12.38 3.22
C TYR A 181 19.45 -12.43 3.37
N ASN A 182 20.19 -12.32 2.25
CA ASN A 182 21.64 -12.47 2.26
C ASN A 182 22.34 -11.28 1.58
N GLY A 183 22.80 -10.31 2.38
CA GLY A 183 23.49 -9.12 1.86
C GLY A 183 22.61 -8.15 1.07
N VAL A 184 21.29 -8.19 1.30
CA VAL A 184 20.28 -7.33 0.67
C VAL A 184 19.37 -6.74 1.76
N HIS A 185 18.87 -5.52 1.59
CA HIS A 185 17.86 -4.97 2.51
C HIS A 185 16.52 -5.68 2.36
N GLN A 186 15.82 -5.84 3.48
CA GLN A 186 14.63 -6.70 3.58
C GLN A 186 13.35 -5.95 3.21
N TYR A 187 12.43 -6.64 2.53
CA TYR A 187 11.06 -6.17 2.32
C TYR A 187 10.25 -6.34 3.61
N LEU A 188 9.80 -5.25 4.21
CA LEU A 188 9.08 -5.27 5.50
C LEU A 188 7.66 -4.70 5.43
N LEU A 189 7.09 -4.52 4.23
CA LEU A 189 5.81 -3.80 4.08
C LEU A 189 4.63 -4.56 4.68
N GLU A 190 4.72 -5.87 4.70
CA GLU A 190 3.66 -6.74 5.24
C GLU A 190 3.94 -7.13 6.70
N SER A 191 4.97 -6.56 7.34
CA SER A 191 5.39 -6.94 8.69
C SER A 191 4.73 -6.14 9.83
N ALA A 192 3.72 -5.32 9.53
CA ALA A 192 2.95 -4.56 10.51
C ALA A 192 2.12 -5.47 11.45
N ASP A 193 1.53 -4.91 12.50
CA ASP A 193 0.55 -5.59 13.38
C ASP A 193 1.00 -6.96 13.96
N GLY A 194 2.30 -7.09 14.25
CA GLY A 194 2.89 -8.32 14.79
C GLY A 194 3.56 -9.22 13.74
N GLY A 195 3.58 -8.83 12.47
CA GLY A 195 4.26 -9.56 11.40
C GLY A 195 5.74 -9.82 11.67
N VAL A 196 6.45 -8.88 12.31
CA VAL A 196 7.84 -9.10 12.76
C VAL A 196 7.96 -10.28 13.75
N ASP A 197 7.05 -10.40 14.72
CA ASP A 197 7.09 -11.52 15.68
C ASP A 197 6.80 -12.86 14.99
N SER A 198 5.87 -12.86 14.04
CA SER A 198 5.58 -14.04 13.22
C SER A 198 6.77 -14.45 12.35
N TRP A 199 7.49 -13.49 11.77
CA TRP A 199 8.69 -13.74 10.98
C TRP A 199 9.84 -14.27 11.85
N LEU A 200 10.02 -13.73 13.06
CA LEU A 200 10.98 -14.28 14.02
C LEU A 200 10.67 -15.75 14.36
N ALA A 201 9.39 -16.12 14.50
CA ALA A 201 8.99 -17.51 14.70
C ALA A 201 9.20 -18.38 13.44
N ALA A 202 9.06 -17.81 12.24
CA ALA A 202 9.41 -18.50 10.99
C ALA A 202 10.92 -18.82 10.92
N LEU A 203 11.78 -17.87 11.31
CA LEU A 203 13.22 -18.09 11.42
C LEU A 203 13.56 -19.19 12.42
N ASP A 204 12.87 -19.25 13.58
CA ASP A 204 13.06 -20.31 14.56
C ASP A 204 12.72 -21.70 13.99
N LYS A 205 11.65 -21.80 13.19
CA LYS A 205 11.28 -23.05 12.50
C LYS A 205 12.36 -23.49 11.52
N VAL A 206 12.94 -22.57 10.75
CA VAL A 206 14.01 -22.89 9.79
C VAL A 206 15.30 -23.29 10.52
N ALA A 207 15.67 -22.58 11.58
CA ALA A 207 16.84 -22.90 12.38
C ALA A 207 16.74 -24.30 13.02
N ALA A 208 15.53 -24.71 13.43
CA ALA A 208 15.25 -26.05 13.98
C ALA A 208 15.43 -27.20 12.97
N LEU A 209 15.55 -26.91 11.67
CA LEU A 209 15.91 -27.89 10.65
C LEU A 209 17.42 -28.20 10.64
N GLU A 210 18.22 -27.46 11.41
CA GLU A 210 19.68 -27.56 11.49
C GLU A 210 20.37 -27.55 10.11
N PRO A 211 20.10 -26.54 9.25
CA PRO A 211 20.65 -26.50 7.90
C PRO A 211 22.18 -26.33 7.90
N ARG A 212 22.84 -26.96 6.92
CA ARG A 212 24.24 -26.74 6.56
C ARG A 212 24.41 -25.61 5.55
N ALA A 213 23.38 -25.36 4.75
CA ALA A 213 23.33 -24.25 3.80
C ALA A 213 21.90 -23.66 3.75
N VAL A 214 21.81 -22.35 3.61
CA VAL A 214 20.53 -21.63 3.48
C VAL A 214 20.59 -20.68 2.29
N VAL A 215 19.74 -20.91 1.29
CA VAL A 215 19.64 -20.05 0.11
C VAL A 215 18.49 -19.07 0.29
N ALA A 216 18.81 -17.77 0.35
CA ALA A 216 17.84 -16.68 0.38
C ALA A 216 17.27 -16.38 -1.02
N GLY A 217 16.00 -16.01 -1.11
CA GLY A 217 15.33 -15.57 -2.34
C GLY A 217 15.87 -14.24 -2.87
N HIS A 218 16.29 -13.36 -1.96
CA HIS A 218 17.05 -12.15 -2.28
C HIS A 218 18.46 -12.20 -1.72
N LYS A 219 19.46 -12.29 -2.61
CA LYS A 219 20.87 -12.36 -2.20
C LYS A 219 21.84 -11.56 -3.05
N ASN A 220 22.95 -11.16 -2.42
CA ASN A 220 24.17 -10.79 -3.10
C ASN A 220 24.87 -12.06 -3.63
N LYS A 221 25.09 -12.12 -4.94
CA LYS A 221 25.66 -13.30 -5.62
C LYS A 221 27.10 -13.62 -5.23
N GLU A 222 27.81 -12.67 -4.63
CA GLU A 222 29.18 -12.85 -4.15
C GLU A 222 29.25 -13.47 -2.74
N LEU A 223 28.12 -13.61 -2.05
CA LEU A 223 28.05 -14.15 -0.69
C LEU A 223 27.69 -15.65 -0.67
N PRO A 224 28.29 -16.43 0.26
CA PRO A 224 27.96 -17.84 0.42
C PRO A 224 26.55 -18.04 0.99
N ASP A 225 26.00 -19.24 0.80
CA ASP A 225 24.71 -19.68 1.37
C ASP A 225 24.90 -20.16 2.83
N ASP A 226 25.59 -19.37 3.63
CA ASP A 226 25.93 -19.70 5.03
C ASP A 226 24.69 -19.60 5.93
N PRO A 227 24.36 -20.62 6.75
CA PRO A 227 23.24 -20.56 7.70
C PRO A 227 23.25 -19.35 8.64
N ALA A 228 24.39 -18.68 8.84
CA ALA A 228 24.50 -17.44 9.59
C ALA A 228 23.55 -16.33 9.10
N ILE A 229 23.06 -16.40 7.85
CA ILE A 229 22.09 -15.42 7.33
C ILE A 229 20.76 -15.43 8.09
N LEU A 230 20.41 -16.53 8.78
CA LEU A 230 19.21 -16.59 9.63
C LEU A 230 19.30 -15.59 10.78
N GLU A 231 20.44 -15.57 11.48
CA GLU A 231 20.67 -14.63 12.58
C GLU A 231 20.88 -13.20 12.04
N GLN A 232 21.51 -13.02 10.88
CA GLN A 232 21.63 -11.69 10.26
C GLN A 232 20.28 -11.11 9.81
N THR A 233 19.34 -11.99 9.41
CA THR A 233 17.95 -11.60 9.09
C THR A 233 17.21 -11.24 10.38
N ARG A 234 17.39 -12.04 11.45
CA ARG A 234 16.85 -11.76 12.78
C ARG A 234 17.29 -10.38 13.30
N ASP A 235 18.59 -10.09 13.26
CA ASP A 235 19.15 -8.83 13.74
C ASP A 235 18.54 -7.62 13.01
N TYR A 236 18.38 -7.73 11.68
CA TYR A 236 17.77 -6.68 10.87
C TYR A 236 16.30 -6.42 11.25
N LEU A 237 15.52 -7.48 11.48
CA LEU A 237 14.12 -7.36 11.93
C LEU A 237 14.04 -6.68 13.30
N LEU A 238 14.92 -7.06 14.22
CA LEU A 238 14.98 -6.47 15.56
C LEU A 238 15.39 -5.00 15.53
N ASP A 239 16.39 -4.64 14.71
CA ASP A 239 16.80 -3.25 14.50
C ASP A 239 15.70 -2.42 13.85
N SER A 240 15.06 -2.94 12.80
CA SER A 240 13.95 -2.27 12.12
C SER A 240 12.81 -2.01 13.09
N ARG A 241 12.42 -3.01 13.89
CA ARG A 241 11.37 -2.87 14.92
C ARG A 241 11.74 -1.83 15.97
N ARG A 242 12.98 -1.85 16.45
CA ARG A 242 13.48 -0.88 17.42
C ARG A 242 13.39 0.54 16.88
N LEU A 243 13.88 0.76 15.66
CA LEU A 243 13.88 2.09 15.03
C LEU A 243 12.47 2.57 14.69
N ILE A 244 11.58 1.70 14.19
CA ILE A 244 10.17 2.06 13.94
C ILE A 244 9.46 2.50 15.22
N ALA A 245 9.75 1.83 16.35
CA ALA A 245 9.17 2.18 17.66
C ALA A 245 9.62 3.56 18.19
N GLU A 246 10.69 4.14 17.65
CA GLU A 246 11.11 5.52 17.95
C GLU A 246 10.24 6.56 17.24
N SER A 247 9.35 6.13 16.32
CA SER A 247 8.52 6.98 15.44
C SER A 247 9.30 8.09 14.72
N PRO A 248 10.44 7.77 14.08
CA PRO A 248 11.20 8.75 13.31
C PRO A 248 10.46 9.14 12.02
N THR A 249 10.88 10.22 11.38
CA THR A 249 10.44 10.50 10.00
C THR A 249 10.98 9.42 9.05
N PRO A 250 10.36 9.20 7.87
CA PRO A 250 10.87 8.23 6.89
C PRO A 250 12.34 8.44 6.52
N GLN A 251 12.77 9.70 6.40
CA GLN A 251 14.17 10.04 6.11
C GLN A 251 15.11 9.60 7.24
N VAL A 252 14.74 9.87 8.49
CA VAL A 252 15.58 9.52 9.66
C VAL A 252 15.70 7.99 9.79
N TYR A 253 14.60 7.25 9.62
CA TYR A 253 14.65 5.78 9.60
C TYR A 253 15.54 5.25 8.48
N PHE A 254 15.39 5.80 7.27
CA PHE A 254 16.20 5.42 6.13
C PHE A 254 17.69 5.61 6.43
N ASP A 255 18.09 6.80 6.89
CA ASP A 255 19.48 7.11 7.20
C ASP A 255 20.04 6.21 8.32
N GLN A 256 19.24 5.89 9.35
CA GLN A 256 19.64 4.99 10.43
C GLN A 256 19.84 3.55 9.96
N MET A 257 18.93 3.02 9.14
CA MET A 257 19.04 1.66 8.60
C MET A 257 20.21 1.51 7.62
N ILE A 258 20.47 2.53 6.79
CA ILE A 258 21.65 2.55 5.92
C ILE A 258 22.94 2.63 6.74
N ALA A 259 22.95 3.38 7.85
CA ALA A 259 24.13 3.44 8.73
C ALA A 259 24.42 2.11 9.44
N LEU A 260 23.39 1.33 9.80
CA LEU A 260 23.56 0.01 10.40
C LEU A 260 24.04 -1.05 9.39
N TYR A 261 23.59 -0.94 8.15
CA TYR A 261 23.83 -1.95 7.12
C TYR A 261 24.35 -1.34 5.79
N PRO A 262 25.51 -0.65 5.80
CA PRO A 262 25.97 0.13 4.65
C PRO A 262 26.37 -0.71 3.43
N ASP A 263 26.71 -1.99 3.65
CA ASP A 263 27.20 -2.90 2.61
C ASP A 263 26.08 -3.77 2.00
N ARG A 264 24.83 -3.63 2.46
CA ARG A 264 23.69 -4.39 1.90
C ARG A 264 23.25 -3.77 0.57
N LEU A 265 22.95 -4.63 -0.40
CA LEU A 265 22.43 -4.22 -1.70
C LEU A 265 20.96 -3.78 -1.60
N ASN A 266 20.50 -3.09 -2.64
CA ASN A 266 19.11 -2.71 -2.87
C ASN A 266 18.51 -1.90 -1.71
N VAL A 267 18.80 -0.60 -1.66
CA VAL A 267 18.31 0.30 -0.58
C VAL A 267 16.81 0.65 -0.71
N GLY A 268 16.17 0.31 -1.85
CA GLY A 268 14.74 0.52 -2.11
C GLY A 268 13.83 0.07 -0.97
N PRO A 269 13.88 -1.21 -0.55
CA PRO A 269 13.14 -1.76 0.59
C PRO A 269 13.14 -0.88 1.82
N VAL A 270 14.31 -0.35 2.21
CA VAL A 270 14.39 0.56 3.35
C VAL A 270 13.49 1.78 3.16
N TRP A 271 13.55 2.41 1.99
CA TRP A 271 12.83 3.65 1.71
C TRP A 271 11.32 3.45 1.64
N TYR A 272 10.85 2.48 0.84
CA TYR A 272 9.41 2.28 0.71
C TYR A 272 8.80 1.62 1.96
N THR A 273 9.57 0.89 2.78
CA THR A 273 9.17 0.53 4.16
C THR A 273 9.01 1.77 5.03
N ALA A 274 9.99 2.68 5.00
CA ALA A 274 9.92 3.92 5.78
C ALA A 274 8.69 4.75 5.41
N VAL A 275 8.43 4.93 4.11
CA VAL A 275 7.26 5.68 3.65
C VAL A 275 5.96 4.96 3.98
N ALA A 276 5.89 3.63 3.89
CA ALA A 276 4.67 2.90 4.18
C ALA A 276 4.33 2.86 5.69
N LEU A 277 5.34 2.65 6.55
CA LEU A 277 5.13 2.41 7.98
C LEU A 277 5.30 3.65 8.86
N LEU A 278 6.07 4.65 8.41
CA LEU A 278 6.47 5.81 9.21
C LEU A 278 6.15 7.15 8.56
N ALA A 279 5.66 7.16 7.32
CA ALA A 279 4.95 8.36 6.93
C ALA A 279 3.80 8.51 7.93
N GLU A 280 3.67 9.71 8.50
CA GLU A 280 2.34 10.18 8.90
C GLU A 280 1.40 9.68 7.81
N PRO A 281 0.31 8.96 8.15
CA PRO A 281 -0.59 8.46 7.13
C PRO A 281 -0.80 9.59 6.13
N ALA A 282 -1.01 9.29 4.87
CA ALA A 282 -1.47 10.31 3.93
C ALA A 282 -2.85 10.91 4.34
N GLY A 283 -3.26 10.80 5.61
CA GLY A 283 -3.55 11.96 6.46
C GLY A 283 -4.26 13.03 5.72
N ASP A 284 -5.53 12.77 5.47
CA ASP A 284 -6.59 13.69 5.09
C ASP A 284 -6.31 14.66 3.92
N ALA A 285 -5.09 14.89 3.43
CA ALA A 285 -4.74 15.93 2.48
C ALA A 285 -5.50 15.81 1.16
N PRO A 286 -5.71 14.60 0.57
CA PRO A 286 -6.55 14.48 -0.62
C PRO A 286 -8.02 14.85 -0.34
N VAL A 287 -8.55 14.49 0.82
CA VAL A 287 -9.95 14.72 1.21
C VAL A 287 -10.16 16.16 1.68
N VAL A 288 -9.22 16.74 2.41
CA VAL A 288 -9.16 18.13 2.83
C VAL A 288 -9.10 19.02 1.60
N ASP A 289 -8.21 18.72 0.63
CA ASP A 289 -8.14 19.46 -0.62
C ASP A 289 -9.45 19.37 -1.40
N GLU A 290 -10.03 18.17 -1.49
CA GLU A 290 -11.30 17.95 -2.18
C GLU A 290 -12.46 18.72 -1.53
N VAL A 291 -12.63 18.61 -0.21
CA VAL A 291 -13.66 19.32 0.57
C VAL A 291 -13.43 20.83 0.50
N THR A 292 -12.17 21.27 0.58
CA THR A 292 -11.80 22.68 0.46
C THR A 292 -12.20 23.24 -0.91
N ARG A 293 -11.86 22.55 -2.00
CA ARG A 293 -12.24 22.98 -3.37
C ARG A 293 -13.75 22.94 -3.56
N TRP A 294 -14.39 21.84 -3.17
CA TRP A 294 -15.85 21.71 -3.28
C TRP A 294 -16.59 22.83 -2.54
N PHE A 295 -16.14 23.21 -1.35
CA PHE A 295 -16.82 24.24 -0.58
C PHE A 295 -16.47 25.66 -1.05
N PHE A 296 -15.19 25.98 -1.19
CA PHE A 296 -14.74 27.36 -1.40
C PHE A 296 -14.62 27.77 -2.87
N ASP A 297 -14.47 26.81 -3.78
CA ASP A 297 -14.31 27.09 -5.21
C ASP A 297 -15.59 26.80 -6.01
N ASP A 298 -16.53 26.02 -5.45
CA ASP A 298 -17.80 25.66 -6.10
C ASP A 298 -19.04 26.11 -5.30
N TYR A 299 -19.29 25.53 -4.12
CA TYR A 299 -20.50 25.83 -3.33
C TYR A 299 -20.64 27.31 -2.97
N LEU A 300 -19.64 27.87 -2.29
CA LEU A 300 -19.70 29.24 -1.77
C LEU A 300 -19.84 30.27 -2.91
N PRO A 301 -19.01 30.25 -3.98
CA PRO A 301 -19.18 31.16 -5.12
C PRO A 301 -20.57 31.02 -5.75
N THR A 302 -21.04 29.80 -6.00
CA THR A 302 -22.37 29.56 -6.60
C THR A 302 -23.49 30.10 -5.71
N TRP A 303 -23.42 29.88 -4.40
CA TRP A 303 -24.39 30.39 -3.45
C TRP A 303 -24.41 31.92 -3.41
N VAL A 304 -23.22 32.54 -3.39
CA VAL A 304 -23.06 34.00 -3.39
C VAL A 304 -23.66 34.59 -4.66
N ASP A 305 -23.32 34.03 -5.82
CA ASP A 305 -23.75 34.54 -7.12
C ASP A 305 -25.27 34.46 -7.32
N VAL A 306 -25.88 33.34 -6.91
CA VAL A 306 -27.34 33.19 -6.97
C VAL A 306 -28.01 34.15 -5.99
N CYS A 307 -27.49 34.32 -4.78
CA CYS A 307 -28.06 35.26 -3.81
C CYS A 307 -27.94 36.72 -4.29
N ALA A 308 -26.78 37.11 -4.82
CA ALA A 308 -26.53 38.46 -5.35
C ALA A 308 -27.29 38.75 -6.66
N GLY A 309 -27.80 37.71 -7.33
CA GLY A 309 -28.50 37.83 -8.60
C GLY A 309 -27.55 38.03 -9.80
N THR A 310 -26.25 37.72 -9.64
CA THR A 310 -25.26 37.73 -10.72
C THR A 310 -25.39 36.51 -11.63
N THR A 311 -25.95 35.41 -11.11
CA THR A 311 -26.30 34.21 -11.86
C THR A 311 -27.77 33.86 -11.64
N VAL A 312 -28.49 33.51 -12.70
CA VAL A 312 -29.89 33.05 -12.63
C VAL A 312 -29.91 31.53 -12.51
N ARG A 313 -30.30 31.02 -11.34
CA ARG A 313 -30.65 29.62 -11.11
C ARG A 313 -31.93 29.55 -10.29
N GLU A 314 -32.74 28.54 -10.55
CA GLU A 314 -33.90 28.24 -9.72
C GLU A 314 -33.43 27.78 -8.32
N PRO A 315 -34.20 28.07 -7.24
CA PRO A 315 -33.82 27.78 -5.86
C PRO A 315 -33.40 26.32 -5.59
N GLU A 316 -33.86 25.37 -6.40
CA GLU A 316 -33.54 23.95 -6.33
C GLU A 316 -32.05 23.64 -6.51
N PHE A 317 -31.25 24.56 -7.06
CA PHE A 317 -29.79 24.38 -7.18
C PHE A 317 -29.13 24.03 -5.84
N ILE A 318 -29.71 24.47 -4.73
CA ILE A 318 -29.14 24.21 -3.40
C ILE A 318 -29.13 22.72 -3.05
N LEU A 319 -29.98 21.91 -3.68
CA LEU A 319 -30.03 20.45 -3.48
C LEU A 319 -28.78 19.75 -4.07
N ASP A 320 -28.00 20.45 -4.89
CA ASP A 320 -26.67 20.02 -5.31
C ASP A 320 -25.64 20.15 -4.18
N TYR A 321 -25.96 20.83 -3.09
CA TYR A 321 -25.03 21.09 -1.98
C TYR A 321 -25.58 20.72 -0.61
N TRP A 322 -26.90 20.77 -0.40
CA TRP A 322 -27.57 20.51 0.88
C TRP A 322 -28.44 19.25 0.79
N SER A 323 -28.45 18.43 1.84
CA SER A 323 -29.25 17.20 1.89
C SER A 323 -30.69 17.46 2.36
N ALA A 324 -31.55 16.45 2.19
CA ALA A 324 -32.77 16.29 2.97
C ALA A 324 -32.77 14.86 3.57
N PRO A 325 -32.91 14.69 4.90
CA PRO A 325 -33.14 15.74 5.90
C PRO A 325 -31.92 16.64 6.13
N LEU A 326 -32.15 17.87 6.60
CA LEU A 326 -31.14 18.83 7.02
C LEU A 326 -31.52 19.40 8.39
N SER A 327 -30.56 19.38 9.33
CA SER A 327 -30.71 20.07 10.61
C SER A 327 -30.08 21.45 10.56
N MET A 328 -30.76 22.47 11.09
CA MET A 328 -30.21 23.80 11.24
C MET A 328 -30.50 24.34 12.63
N SER A 329 -29.50 24.93 13.29
CA SER A 329 -29.69 25.63 14.55
C SER A 329 -29.10 27.04 14.52
N THR A 330 -29.77 27.94 15.21
CA THR A 330 -29.37 29.33 15.40
C THR A 330 -29.56 29.72 16.86
N GLU A 331 -29.08 30.91 17.23
CA GLU A 331 -29.37 31.53 18.53
C GLU A 331 -30.88 31.73 18.81
N HIS A 332 -31.72 31.69 17.78
CA HIS A 332 -33.17 31.83 17.88
C HIS A 332 -33.94 30.50 17.90
N GLY A 333 -33.24 29.36 17.80
CA GLY A 333 -33.83 28.01 17.84
C GLY A 333 -33.34 27.07 16.74
N GLY A 334 -33.79 25.81 16.80
CA GLY A 334 -33.45 24.76 15.84
C GLY A 334 -34.63 24.32 14.98
N ARG A 335 -34.35 23.92 13.74
CA ARG A 335 -35.31 23.42 12.76
C ARG A 335 -34.77 22.19 12.05
N TRP A 336 -35.63 21.20 11.85
CA TRP A 336 -35.39 20.08 10.94
C TRP A 336 -36.18 20.30 9.65
N MET A 337 -35.50 20.22 8.51
CA MET A 337 -36.12 20.21 7.18
C MET A 337 -36.15 18.76 6.73
N ALA A 338 -37.33 18.14 6.79
CA ALA A 338 -37.48 16.70 6.56
C ALA A 338 -37.45 16.31 5.07
N ASP A 339 -37.76 17.25 4.18
CA ASP A 339 -37.86 17.05 2.74
C ASP A 339 -37.16 18.17 1.95
N GLN A 340 -36.93 17.92 0.66
CA GLN A 340 -36.24 18.86 -0.24
C GLN A 340 -36.97 20.20 -0.37
N ALA A 341 -38.31 20.19 -0.38
CA ALA A 341 -39.11 21.41 -0.49
C ALA A 341 -38.88 22.33 0.71
N SER A 342 -38.78 21.77 1.91
CA SER A 342 -38.49 22.50 3.14
C SER A 342 -37.08 23.12 3.13
N VAL A 343 -36.11 22.43 2.52
CA VAL A 343 -34.73 22.93 2.36
C VAL A 343 -34.69 24.12 1.39
N VAL A 344 -35.35 23.98 0.23
CA VAL A 344 -35.44 25.04 -0.78
C VAL A 344 -36.17 26.27 -0.25
N ALA A 345 -37.27 26.08 0.49
CA ALA A 345 -38.01 27.18 1.11
C ALA A 345 -37.15 27.98 2.10
N MET A 346 -36.33 27.31 2.92
CA MET A 346 -35.42 27.97 3.85
C MET A 346 -34.38 28.83 3.12
N LEU A 347 -33.75 28.28 2.07
CA LEU A 347 -32.81 29.03 1.25
C LEU A 347 -33.48 30.29 0.67
N HIS A 348 -34.69 30.14 0.14
CA HIS A 348 -35.44 31.24 -0.45
C HIS A 348 -35.68 32.37 0.57
N GLU A 349 -36.15 32.04 1.78
CA GLU A 349 -36.34 33.00 2.89
C GLU A 349 -35.03 33.76 3.21
N LEU A 350 -33.90 33.03 3.28
CA LEU A 350 -32.60 33.62 3.56
C LEU A 350 -32.13 34.55 2.43
N HIS A 351 -32.23 34.12 1.16
CA HIS A 351 -31.83 34.92 0.00
C HIS A 351 -32.69 36.16 -0.16
N GLU A 352 -34.00 36.06 0.04
CA GLU A 352 -34.94 37.19 -0.05
C GLU A 352 -34.60 38.28 0.98
N ARG A 353 -34.33 37.88 2.23
CA ARG A 353 -33.90 38.79 3.29
C ARG A 353 -32.60 39.51 2.90
N LEU A 354 -31.57 38.75 2.53
CA LEU A 354 -30.26 39.31 2.20
C LEU A 354 -30.33 40.27 1.01
N ARG A 355 -31.08 39.93 -0.05
CA ARG A 355 -31.31 40.82 -1.19
C ARG A 355 -31.99 42.11 -0.78
N THR A 356 -33.01 42.04 0.08
CA THR A 356 -33.72 43.22 0.60
C THR A 356 -32.78 44.12 1.42
N GLU A 357 -31.80 43.53 2.10
CA GLU A 357 -30.78 44.27 2.85
C GLU A 357 -29.62 44.80 1.99
N GLY A 358 -29.64 44.56 0.67
CA GLY A 358 -28.64 45.05 -0.29
C GLY A 358 -27.39 44.17 -0.41
N TYR A 359 -27.51 42.87 -0.13
CA TYR A 359 -26.41 41.90 -0.22
C TYR A 359 -25.80 41.84 -1.63
N THR A 360 -24.48 41.76 -1.68
CA THR A 360 -23.71 41.60 -2.93
C THR A 360 -22.67 40.51 -2.86
N HIS A 361 -21.96 40.37 -1.74
CA HIS A 361 -20.88 39.39 -1.63
C HIS A 361 -20.64 39.00 -0.16
N THR A 362 -19.86 37.94 0.02
CA THR A 362 -19.40 37.47 1.33
C THR A 362 -17.88 37.46 1.36
N VAL A 363 -17.31 38.01 2.43
CA VAL A 363 -15.89 37.88 2.77
C VAL A 363 -15.72 36.78 3.81
N VAL A 364 -14.86 35.81 3.53
CA VAL A 364 -14.46 34.76 4.49
C VAL A 364 -13.37 35.34 5.39
N ALA A 365 -13.73 35.65 6.63
CA ALA A 365 -12.81 36.30 7.59
C ALA A 365 -11.84 35.29 8.23
N ASP A 366 -12.33 34.09 8.52
CA ASP A 366 -11.54 32.97 9.04
C ASP A 366 -12.24 31.65 8.66
N ARG A 367 -11.48 30.56 8.54
CA ARG A 367 -12.00 29.24 8.16
C ARG A 367 -11.15 28.11 8.71
N ARG A 368 -11.80 26.98 8.99
CA ARG A 368 -11.15 25.71 9.31
C ARG A 368 -11.90 24.57 8.63
N VAL A 369 -11.16 23.69 7.98
CA VAL A 369 -11.66 22.42 7.44
C VAL A 369 -11.19 21.31 8.37
N SER A 370 -12.12 20.49 8.84
CA SER A 370 -11.84 19.32 9.66
C SER A 370 -12.31 18.09 8.91
N VAL A 371 -11.41 17.16 8.59
CA VAL A 371 -11.80 15.86 8.02
C VAL A 371 -11.80 14.85 9.14
N TYR A 372 -12.88 14.07 9.24
CA TYR A 372 -13.02 13.04 10.27
C TYR A 372 -12.70 11.66 9.70
N ASN A 373 -13.04 11.43 8.43
CA ASN A 373 -12.71 10.24 7.64
C ASN A 373 -13.02 10.52 6.15
N VAL A 374 -12.79 9.53 5.28
CA VAL A 374 -13.03 9.63 3.82
C VAL A 374 -14.46 9.99 3.41
N ASN A 375 -15.45 9.90 4.31
CA ASN A 375 -16.86 10.20 4.02
C ASN A 375 -17.47 11.27 4.93
N GLY A 376 -16.71 11.83 5.88
CA GLY A 376 -17.22 12.76 6.89
C GLY A 376 -16.25 13.90 7.15
N ALA A 377 -16.75 15.13 7.11
CA ALA A 377 -15.96 16.34 7.31
C ALA A 377 -16.83 17.45 7.89
N ALA A 378 -16.19 18.51 8.37
CA ALA A 378 -16.85 19.73 8.80
C ALA A 378 -16.09 20.97 8.35
N ILE A 379 -16.84 22.07 8.21
CA ILE A 379 -16.28 23.39 7.88
C ILE A 379 -16.79 24.39 8.90
N ASP A 380 -15.85 24.97 9.63
CA ASP A 380 -16.10 26.16 10.43
C ASP A 380 -15.67 27.38 9.63
N VAL A 381 -16.52 28.40 9.57
CA VAL A 381 -16.25 29.60 8.79
C VAL A 381 -16.89 30.83 9.39
N ILE A 382 -16.20 31.97 9.30
CA ILE A 382 -16.76 33.29 9.61
C ILE A 382 -17.10 33.99 8.30
N TRP A 383 -18.37 34.26 8.09
CA TRP A 383 -18.87 35.00 6.92
C TRP A 383 -19.21 36.43 7.33
N SER A 384 -18.56 37.38 6.66
CA SER A 384 -18.92 38.80 6.65
C SER A 384 -19.73 39.06 5.39
N ARG A 385 -21.05 39.18 5.52
CA ARG A 385 -21.97 39.43 4.40
C ARG A 385 -22.07 40.93 4.16
N ARG A 386 -21.91 41.39 2.92
CA ARG A 386 -21.67 42.81 2.62
C ARG A 386 -22.48 43.37 1.46
N ARG A 387 -22.69 44.68 1.52
CA ARG A 387 -23.19 45.51 0.43
C ARG A 387 -22.07 45.91 -0.53
N ALA A 388 -22.44 46.52 -1.67
CA ALA A 388 -21.49 46.99 -2.68
C ALA A 388 -20.49 48.04 -2.16
N ASP A 389 -20.86 48.79 -1.12
CA ASP A 389 -20.04 49.82 -0.49
C ASP A 389 -19.17 49.29 0.66
N GLU A 390 -19.01 47.96 0.75
CA GLU A 390 -18.30 47.24 1.82
C GLU A 390 -18.95 47.32 3.21
N THR A 391 -20.12 47.95 3.34
CA THR A 391 -20.83 47.97 4.62
C THR A 391 -21.29 46.56 4.98
N GLU A 392 -20.88 46.09 6.15
CA GLU A 392 -21.27 44.79 6.69
C GLU A 392 -22.78 44.78 7.02
N ILE A 393 -23.48 43.77 6.49
CA ILE A 393 -24.87 43.47 6.78
C ILE A 393 -24.93 42.70 8.10
N GLU A 394 -24.18 41.60 8.14
CA GLU A 394 -24.03 40.76 9.31
C GLU A 394 -22.70 40.02 9.27
N ARG A 395 -22.23 39.63 10.45
CA ARG A 395 -21.13 38.71 10.62
C ARG A 395 -21.58 37.52 11.43
N VAL A 396 -21.39 36.34 10.84
CA VAL A 396 -21.88 35.09 11.39
C VAL A 396 -20.77 34.05 11.40
N VAL A 397 -20.68 33.31 12.50
CA VAL A 397 -19.88 32.09 12.56
C VAL A 397 -20.80 30.92 12.24
N ILE A 398 -20.36 30.05 11.33
CA ILE A 398 -21.15 28.94 10.83
C ILE A 398 -20.32 27.67 10.89
N HIS A 399 -20.94 26.60 11.39
CA HIS A 399 -20.43 25.24 11.33
C HIS A 399 -21.30 24.46 10.35
N PHE A 400 -20.67 23.91 9.33
CA PHE A 400 -21.28 22.98 8.40
C PHE A 400 -20.80 21.57 8.74
N GLU A 401 -21.73 20.63 8.91
CA GLU A 401 -21.45 19.20 8.97
C GLU A 401 -21.67 18.60 7.58
N LEU A 402 -20.69 17.87 7.06
CA LEU A 402 -20.66 17.36 5.69
C LEU A 402 -20.61 15.84 5.67
N GLN A 403 -21.34 15.25 4.72
CA GLN A 403 -21.29 13.83 4.43
C GLN A 403 -21.10 13.60 2.93
N ARG A 404 -20.25 12.63 2.58
CA ARG A 404 -20.07 12.16 1.21
C ARG A 404 -21.12 11.09 0.90
N GLY A 405 -21.93 11.34 -0.13
CA GLY A 405 -22.90 10.40 -0.68
C GLY A 405 -22.54 9.95 -2.10
N SER A 406 -23.46 9.23 -2.75
CA SER A 406 -23.30 8.75 -4.14
C SER A 406 -23.19 9.86 -5.19
N HIS A 407 -23.50 11.10 -4.82
CA HIS A 407 -23.47 12.29 -5.69
C HIS A 407 -22.47 13.35 -5.19
N GLY A 408 -21.45 12.94 -4.42
CA GLY A 408 -20.43 13.81 -3.85
C GLY A 408 -20.79 14.33 -2.45
N TRP A 409 -20.14 15.42 -2.04
CA TRP A 409 -20.35 16.04 -0.73
C TRP A 409 -21.69 16.75 -0.64
N ARG A 410 -22.30 16.68 0.55
CA ARG A 410 -23.50 17.42 0.92
C ARG A 410 -23.38 17.92 2.35
N ILE A 411 -23.92 19.12 2.59
CA ILE A 411 -24.15 19.66 3.94
C ILE A 411 -25.38 18.95 4.51
N ILE A 412 -25.20 18.33 5.68
CA ILE A 412 -26.23 17.58 6.42
C ILE A 412 -26.64 18.25 7.73
N GLY A 413 -25.85 19.23 8.19
CA GLY A 413 -26.12 20.02 9.39
C GLY A 413 -25.52 21.41 9.32
N ILE A 414 -26.21 22.39 9.89
CA ILE A 414 -25.77 23.79 9.97
C ILE A 414 -25.96 24.30 11.40
N GLN A 415 -24.93 24.84 12.02
CA GLN A 415 -25.03 25.61 13.26
C GLN A 415 -24.56 27.03 12.98
N GLN A 416 -25.28 28.06 13.43
CA GLN A 416 -24.93 29.45 13.16
C GLN A 416 -25.16 30.33 14.40
N ALA A 417 -24.26 31.30 14.61
CA ALA A 417 -24.45 32.37 15.58
C ALA A 417 -23.92 33.71 15.04
N ALA A 418 -24.50 34.84 15.47
CA ALA A 418 -23.90 36.14 15.25
C ALA A 418 -22.55 36.25 15.99
N THR A 419 -21.57 36.92 15.38
CA THR A 419 -20.27 37.13 16.03
C THR A 419 -19.64 38.48 15.68
N ALA A 420 -19.00 39.13 16.65
CA ALA A 420 -18.12 40.27 16.41
C ALA A 420 -16.66 39.86 16.14
N SER A 421 -16.34 38.58 16.35
CA SER A 421 -14.98 38.04 16.23
C SER A 421 -14.51 38.02 14.77
N GLY A 422 -13.19 38.17 14.58
CA GLY A 422 -12.52 37.88 13.32
C GLY A 422 -11.83 36.51 13.28
N SER A 423 -11.86 35.75 14.38
CA SER A 423 -11.21 34.43 14.50
C SER A 423 -12.17 33.38 15.04
N LEU A 424 -12.07 32.16 14.51
CA LEU A 424 -12.85 31.00 14.93
C LEU A 424 -12.57 30.58 16.37
N GLU A 425 -11.34 30.77 16.86
CA GLU A 425 -10.96 30.42 18.24
C GLU A 425 -11.84 31.14 19.27
N THR A 426 -12.24 32.37 18.97
CA THR A 426 -13.05 33.22 19.86
C THR A 426 -14.51 33.31 19.45
N ALA A 427 -14.86 32.95 18.21
CA ALA A 427 -16.22 33.07 17.70
C ALA A 427 -17.18 32.00 18.26
N TRP A 428 -16.70 30.79 18.52
CA TRP A 428 -17.48 29.69 19.12
C TRP A 428 -17.47 29.66 20.65
N ALA A 429 -16.77 30.59 21.31
CA ALA A 429 -16.74 30.63 22.76
C ALA A 429 -18.17 30.87 23.30
N PRO A 430 -18.68 30.04 24.22
CA PRO A 430 -20.02 30.22 24.77
C PRO A 430 -20.14 31.62 25.38
N ALA A 431 -21.19 32.34 25.02
CA ALA A 431 -21.57 33.58 25.71
C ALA A 431 -21.72 33.24 27.19
N ARG A 432 -20.86 33.84 28.04
CA ARG A 432 -20.89 33.62 29.49
C ARG A 432 -22.13 34.23 30.12
#